data_AF-A0A124GIK1-F1
#
_entry.id   AF-A0A124GIK1-F1
#
_cell.length_a   1.000
_cell.length_b   1.000
_cell.length_c   1.000
_cell.angle_alpha   90.00
_cell.angle_beta   90.00
_cell.angle_gamma   90.00
#
_symmetry.space_group_name_H-M   'P 1'
#
loop_
_entity.id
_entity.type
_entity.pdbx_description
1 polymer ?
#
loop_
_entity_poly.entity_id
_entity_poly.type
_entity_poly.pdbx_seq_one_letter_code
_entity_poly.pdbx_strand_id
1 'polypeptide(L)'
;MKPLRSLACVVALVILGLSLMAAPAQAAAASISLSPAKGPAGTTVTVTGTGFPKKSSGTVSAGTSSAAFKASASGYFTADIVIPQTSQPVLDVQAVSGTVRASTGFTLLAAPAAEPSPPGISSSPLRFGVGTPGGPLAGSELDQVASLAGEAPSVILSYKDFNQAPPITELNAVRSRGATTLLTWEPWAWGGGSEQPAYTLKRISAGNFDPYLREWGTALASWGHPVMLRFGHEMNGNWYPWAEGINGNEPGDFAAAWRHVHDVVAATGATNITWVWNPNVPYWGSTPLDGLYPGSAYVDAVALDGYNWGTSAAWSSWVSPSELFGYGLAELSRLAPGKEVLVAETASAEQGGSKADWNTALISYLAARADVTAVVWFNFNKETDWRINSSTSSAAALASALAAR
;
A
#
# COMPACT_ATOMS: atom_id res chain seq x y z
N MET A 1 -48.02 13.73 40.09
CA MET A 1 -48.66 14.78 39.27
C MET A 1 -49.24 14.18 37.99
N LYS A 2 -50.47 13.67 38.09
CA LYS A 2 -51.55 13.77 37.09
C LYS A 2 -52.63 14.61 37.81
N PRO A 3 -53.51 15.42 37.17
CA PRO A 3 -54.38 14.92 36.10
C PRO A 3 -54.99 15.95 35.10
N LEU A 4 -55.65 15.40 34.07
CA LEU A 4 -56.98 15.72 33.52
C LEU A 4 -57.35 17.11 32.92
N ARG A 5 -58.05 16.97 31.77
CA ARG A 5 -59.32 17.60 31.34
C ARG A 5 -59.29 18.83 30.43
N SER A 6 -59.51 18.53 29.15
CA SER A 6 -60.57 19.04 28.26
C SER A 6 -61.39 20.27 28.70
N LEU A 7 -61.52 21.26 27.81
CA LEU A 7 -62.78 21.97 27.62
C LEU A 7 -62.92 22.48 26.18
N ALA A 8 -64.07 22.18 25.59
CA ALA A 8 -64.53 22.62 24.30
C ALA A 8 -64.98 24.09 24.33
N CYS A 9 -64.87 24.79 23.21
CA CYS A 9 -65.66 25.99 22.94
C CYS A 9 -66.19 25.96 21.50
N VAL A 10 -67.51 26.08 21.42
CA VAL A 10 -68.37 26.14 20.23
C VAL A 10 -68.28 27.54 19.61
N VAL A 11 -68.15 27.66 18.29
CA VAL A 11 -68.62 28.84 17.55
C VAL A 11 -69.24 28.41 16.21
N ALA A 12 -70.36 29.07 15.92
CA ALA A 12 -71.42 28.78 14.98
C ALA A 12 -71.05 28.83 13.48
N LEU A 13 -71.80 28.04 12.71
CA LEU A 13 -71.95 28.10 11.27
C LEU A 13 -72.49 29.46 10.80
N VAL A 14 -71.88 30.01 9.75
CA VAL A 14 -72.56 30.84 8.76
C VAL A 14 -72.38 30.15 7.41
N ILE A 15 -73.48 29.67 6.84
CA ILE A 15 -73.56 29.03 5.53
C ILE A 15 -73.71 30.15 4.49
N LEU A 16 -72.70 30.34 3.65
CA LEU A 16 -72.82 31.10 2.40
C LEU A 16 -72.74 30.09 1.25
N GLY A 17 -73.87 29.91 0.56
CA GLY A 17 -73.97 29.04 -0.61
C GLY A 17 -73.19 29.63 -1.79
N LEU A 18 -72.12 28.94 -2.19
CA LEU A 18 -71.52 29.05 -3.51
C LEU A 18 -71.62 27.69 -4.18
N SER A 19 -72.48 27.61 -5.20
CA SER A 19 -72.53 26.48 -6.11
C SER A 19 -71.25 26.45 -6.94
N LEU A 20 -70.22 25.78 -6.43
CA LEU A 20 -69.07 25.34 -7.20
C LEU A 20 -69.55 24.27 -8.17
N MET A 21 -69.74 24.65 -9.44
CA MET A 21 -69.74 23.68 -10.53
C MET A 21 -68.38 22.98 -10.50
N ALA A 22 -68.37 21.71 -10.09
CA ALA A 22 -67.20 20.86 -10.23
C ALA A 22 -66.86 20.77 -11.72
N ALA A 23 -65.74 21.36 -12.12
CA ALA A 23 -65.14 21.04 -13.40
C ALA A 23 -64.95 19.52 -13.47
N PRO A 24 -65.25 18.85 -14.60
CA PRO A 24 -65.01 17.42 -14.72
C PRO A 24 -63.53 17.18 -14.42
N ALA A 25 -63.24 16.28 -13.48
CA ALA A 25 -61.88 15.87 -13.16
C ALA A 25 -61.22 15.38 -14.45
N GLN A 26 -60.39 16.22 -15.06
CA GLN A 26 -59.61 15.86 -16.23
C GLN A 26 -58.72 14.69 -15.83
N ALA A 27 -58.93 13.53 -16.45
CA ALA A 27 -58.12 12.34 -16.17
C ALA A 27 -56.63 12.72 -16.31
N ALA A 28 -55.85 12.51 -15.24
CA ALA A 28 -54.43 12.83 -15.24
C ALA A 28 -53.76 12.11 -16.42
N ALA A 29 -53.00 12.87 -17.21
CA ALA A 29 -52.24 12.33 -18.32
C ALA A 29 -51.24 11.28 -17.82
N ALA A 30 -51.01 10.24 -18.62
CA ALA A 30 -50.06 9.20 -18.26
C ALA A 30 -48.66 9.78 -18.04
N SER A 31 -47.99 9.35 -16.97
CA SER A 31 -46.65 9.80 -16.62
C SER A 31 -45.83 8.67 -16.05
N ILE A 32 -44.50 8.78 -16.15
CA ILE A 32 -43.55 7.86 -15.54
C ILE A 32 -42.48 8.61 -14.74
N SER A 33 -41.97 7.99 -13.68
CA SER A 33 -40.80 8.42 -12.93
C SER A 33 -39.77 7.28 -12.82
N LEU A 34 -38.51 7.66 -12.67
CA LEU A 34 -37.37 6.73 -12.59
C LEU A 34 -36.73 6.78 -11.21
N SER A 35 -36.40 5.62 -10.66
CA SER A 35 -35.61 5.50 -9.44
C SER A 35 -34.53 4.43 -9.62
N PRO A 36 -33.24 4.81 -9.72
CA PRO A 36 -32.71 6.17 -9.83
C PRO A 36 -32.98 6.81 -11.20
N ALA A 37 -32.95 8.15 -11.29
CA ALA A 37 -33.07 8.89 -12.56
C ALA A 37 -31.71 9.16 -13.26
N LYS A 38 -30.59 8.78 -12.64
CA LYS A 38 -29.24 8.93 -13.17
C LYS A 38 -28.31 7.82 -12.68
N GLY A 39 -27.29 7.47 -13.48
CA GLY A 39 -26.31 6.42 -13.16
C GLY A 39 -25.50 5.98 -14.39
N PRO A 40 -24.48 5.12 -14.25
CA PRO A 40 -23.77 4.56 -15.40
C PRO A 40 -24.64 3.54 -16.16
N ALA A 41 -24.26 3.20 -17.39
CA ALA A 41 -24.85 2.06 -18.10
C ALA A 41 -24.69 0.77 -17.26
N GLY A 42 -25.70 -0.11 -17.29
CA GLY A 42 -25.82 -1.27 -16.41
C GLY A 42 -26.61 -1.00 -15.12
N THR A 43 -26.99 0.25 -14.84
CA THR A 43 -27.87 0.57 -13.70
C THR A 43 -29.24 -0.07 -13.89
N THR A 44 -29.72 -0.80 -12.88
CA THR A 44 -31.13 -1.22 -12.79
C THR A 44 -31.97 -0.05 -12.32
N VAL A 45 -33.00 0.30 -13.11
CA VAL A 45 -33.90 1.43 -12.85
C VAL A 45 -35.31 0.92 -12.65
N THR A 46 -35.92 1.25 -11.53
CA THR A 46 -37.34 1.04 -11.29
C THR A 46 -38.14 2.17 -11.95
N VAL A 47 -38.98 1.80 -12.91
CA VAL A 47 -39.91 2.70 -13.60
C VAL A 47 -41.27 2.60 -12.95
N THR A 48 -41.76 3.72 -12.43
CA THR A 48 -43.11 3.83 -11.84
C THR A 48 -44.01 4.62 -12.78
N GLY A 49 -45.11 4.03 -13.23
CA GLY A 49 -46.08 4.70 -14.10
C GLY A 49 -47.44 4.91 -13.47
N THR A 50 -48.09 6.02 -13.81
CA THR A 50 -49.46 6.36 -13.41
C THR A 50 -50.27 6.86 -14.61
N GLY A 51 -51.60 6.76 -14.56
CA GLY A 51 -52.49 7.23 -15.65
C GLY A 51 -52.55 6.31 -16.87
N PHE A 52 -52.06 5.07 -16.76
CA PHE A 52 -52.14 4.07 -17.84
C PHE A 52 -53.50 3.37 -17.88
N PRO A 53 -53.91 2.77 -19.02
CA PRO A 53 -55.16 2.02 -19.11
C PRO A 53 -55.25 0.94 -18.01
N LYS A 54 -56.42 0.84 -17.38
CA LYS A 54 -56.60 -0.05 -16.22
C LYS A 54 -56.52 -1.52 -16.65
N LYS A 55 -55.81 -2.35 -15.87
CA LYS A 55 -55.67 -3.80 -16.11
C LYS A 55 -55.06 -4.17 -17.48
N SER A 56 -54.37 -3.24 -18.15
CA SER A 56 -53.72 -3.50 -19.44
C SER A 56 -52.27 -3.98 -19.27
N SER A 57 -51.76 -4.66 -20.28
CA SER A 57 -50.32 -4.96 -20.40
C SER A 57 -49.63 -3.89 -21.24
N GLY A 58 -48.36 -3.64 -20.95
CA GLY A 58 -47.53 -2.71 -21.69
C GLY A 58 -46.05 -3.05 -21.59
N THR A 59 -45.23 -2.21 -22.21
CA THR A 59 -43.77 -2.37 -22.25
C THR A 59 -43.10 -1.08 -21.84
N VAL A 60 -42.12 -1.18 -20.95
CA VAL A 60 -41.09 -0.18 -20.70
C VAL A 60 -39.91 -0.47 -21.62
N SER A 61 -39.34 0.54 -22.26
CA SER A 61 -38.18 0.44 -23.13
C SER A 61 -37.18 1.54 -22.82
N ALA A 62 -35.89 1.23 -22.93
CA ALA A 62 -34.78 2.15 -22.79
C ALA A 62 -33.68 1.71 -23.75
N GLY A 63 -33.59 2.35 -24.92
CA GLY A 63 -32.68 1.90 -25.99
C GLY A 63 -32.98 0.47 -26.45
N THR A 64 -32.00 -0.44 -26.32
CA THR A 64 -32.13 -1.86 -26.67
C THR A 64 -32.75 -2.71 -25.55
N SER A 65 -32.92 -2.17 -24.34
CA SER A 65 -33.54 -2.87 -23.22
C SER A 65 -35.05 -2.72 -23.24
N SER A 66 -35.77 -3.76 -22.82
CA SER A 66 -37.23 -3.71 -22.64
C SER A 66 -37.69 -4.59 -21.49
N ALA A 67 -38.74 -4.18 -20.78
CA ALA A 67 -39.39 -4.94 -19.72
C ALA A 67 -40.92 -4.83 -19.85
N ALA A 68 -41.62 -5.96 -19.69
CA ALA A 68 -43.09 -5.95 -19.69
C ALA A 68 -43.64 -5.49 -18.34
N PHE A 69 -44.79 -4.83 -18.35
CA PHE A 69 -45.54 -4.48 -17.15
C PHE A 69 -47.03 -4.77 -17.32
N LYS A 70 -47.76 -4.85 -16.20
CA LYS A 70 -49.22 -4.90 -16.17
C LYS A 70 -49.75 -3.82 -15.24
N ALA A 71 -50.56 -2.91 -15.79
CA ALA A 71 -51.16 -1.83 -15.03
C ALA A 71 -52.26 -2.37 -14.09
N SER A 72 -52.36 -1.78 -12.91
CA SER A 72 -53.37 -2.11 -11.90
C SER A 72 -54.76 -1.60 -12.28
N ALA A 73 -55.75 -1.83 -11.40
CA ALA A 73 -57.08 -1.24 -11.54
C ALA A 73 -57.10 0.30 -11.38
N SER A 74 -56.03 0.91 -10.87
CA SER A 74 -55.85 2.37 -10.81
C SER A 74 -55.02 2.94 -11.97
N GLY A 75 -54.54 2.10 -12.89
CA GLY A 75 -53.64 2.55 -13.97
C GLY A 75 -52.19 2.76 -13.52
N TYR A 76 -51.82 2.13 -12.40
CA TYR A 76 -50.48 2.18 -11.81
C TYR A 76 -49.66 0.95 -12.21
N PHE A 77 -48.36 1.09 -12.43
CA PHE A 77 -47.44 -0.05 -12.54
C PHE A 77 -46.04 0.27 -12.01
N THR A 78 -45.27 -0.77 -11.74
CA THR A 78 -43.81 -0.72 -11.60
C THR A 78 -43.17 -1.78 -12.49
N ALA A 79 -41.99 -1.46 -13.05
CA ALA A 79 -41.16 -2.41 -13.78
C ALA A 79 -39.70 -2.01 -13.68
N ASP A 80 -38.81 -2.99 -13.54
CA ASP A 80 -37.38 -2.76 -13.54
C ASP A 80 -36.81 -2.95 -14.95
N ILE A 81 -35.91 -2.05 -15.34
CA ILE A 81 -35.19 -2.10 -16.61
C ILE A 81 -33.71 -1.81 -16.37
N VAL A 82 -32.83 -2.58 -17.02
CA VAL A 82 -31.38 -2.33 -16.98
C VAL A 82 -31.02 -1.36 -18.10
N ILE A 83 -30.37 -0.25 -17.77
CA ILE A 83 -29.93 0.75 -18.75
C ILE A 83 -28.83 0.14 -19.64
N PRO A 84 -29.01 0.07 -20.97
CA PRO A 84 -28.02 -0.52 -21.86
C PRO A 84 -26.80 0.39 -22.02
N GLN A 85 -25.74 -0.17 -22.60
CA GLN A 85 -24.61 0.63 -23.08
C GLN A 85 -25.07 1.60 -24.17
N THR A 86 -24.69 2.87 -24.05
CA THR A 86 -25.05 3.93 -25.00
C THR A 86 -24.02 5.05 -24.98
N SER A 87 -23.83 5.71 -26.12
CA SER A 87 -22.99 6.90 -26.25
C SER A 87 -23.73 8.21 -25.99
N GLN A 88 -25.04 8.15 -25.75
CA GLN A 88 -25.88 9.33 -25.50
C GLN A 88 -25.76 9.76 -24.03
N PRO A 89 -25.71 11.07 -23.72
CA PRO A 89 -25.64 11.56 -22.34
C PRO A 89 -26.97 11.43 -21.59
N VAL A 90 -28.08 11.31 -22.31
CA VAL A 90 -29.42 11.06 -21.78
C VAL A 90 -30.08 9.97 -22.61
N LEU A 91 -30.65 8.97 -21.94
CA LEU A 91 -31.39 7.90 -22.58
C LEU A 91 -32.88 8.05 -22.28
N ASP A 92 -33.72 8.11 -23.31
CA ASP A 92 -35.17 8.13 -23.15
C ASP A 92 -35.67 6.77 -22.67
N VAL A 93 -36.33 6.77 -21.51
CA VAL A 93 -37.11 5.65 -21.01
C VAL A 93 -38.57 5.89 -21.37
N GLN A 94 -39.19 4.95 -22.07
CA GLN A 94 -40.57 5.07 -22.54
C GLN A 94 -41.41 3.90 -22.07
N ALA A 95 -42.61 4.19 -21.55
CA ALA A 95 -43.63 3.20 -21.24
C ALA A 95 -44.82 3.34 -22.22
N VAL A 96 -45.25 2.21 -22.80
CA VAL A 96 -46.33 2.15 -23.79
C VAL A 96 -47.35 1.09 -23.38
N SER A 97 -48.64 1.44 -23.42
CA SER A 97 -49.77 0.50 -23.29
C SER A 97 -50.89 0.91 -24.24
N GLY A 98 -51.03 0.18 -25.35
CA GLY A 98 -51.96 0.55 -26.42
C GLY A 98 -51.57 1.88 -27.07
N THR A 99 -52.48 2.86 -27.08
CA THR A 99 -52.22 4.21 -27.61
C THR A 99 -51.58 5.16 -26.59
N VAL A 100 -51.56 4.79 -25.30
CA VAL A 100 -51.03 5.62 -24.23
C VAL A 100 -49.52 5.45 -24.13
N ARG A 101 -48.79 6.57 -24.13
CA ARG A 101 -47.32 6.62 -24.04
C ARG A 101 -46.92 7.68 -23.02
N ALA A 102 -45.88 7.39 -22.23
CA ALA A 102 -45.18 8.38 -21.42
C ALA A 102 -43.67 8.11 -21.49
N SER A 103 -42.87 9.16 -21.45
CA SER A 103 -41.41 9.08 -21.49
C SER A 103 -40.76 10.04 -20.51
N THR A 104 -39.57 9.69 -20.05
CA THR A 104 -38.71 10.57 -19.25
C THR A 104 -37.25 10.17 -19.46
N GLY A 105 -36.33 11.13 -19.31
CA GLY A 105 -34.91 10.92 -19.56
C GLY A 105 -34.18 10.33 -18.35
N PHE A 106 -33.32 9.34 -18.60
CA PHE A 106 -32.32 8.87 -17.65
C PHE A 106 -30.96 9.51 -17.97
N THR A 107 -30.35 10.22 -17.02
CA THR A 107 -29.04 10.85 -17.23
C THR A 107 -27.91 9.84 -17.04
N LEU A 108 -27.12 9.59 -18.08
CA LEU A 108 -25.93 8.76 -17.96
C LEU A 108 -24.82 9.51 -17.27
N LEU A 109 -24.30 8.93 -16.19
CA LEU A 109 -23.05 9.33 -15.59
C LEU A 109 -21.94 8.54 -16.28
N ALA A 110 -20.86 9.22 -16.67
CA ALA A 110 -19.65 8.53 -17.09
C ALA A 110 -19.26 7.53 -16.00
N ALA A 111 -18.98 6.29 -16.37
CA ALA A 111 -18.25 5.40 -15.47
C ALA A 111 -16.97 6.14 -15.06
N PRO A 112 -16.56 6.09 -13.78
CA PRO A 112 -15.24 6.56 -13.40
C PRO A 112 -14.24 5.97 -14.39
N ALA A 113 -13.38 6.81 -14.98
CA ALA A 113 -12.27 6.29 -15.76
C ALA A 113 -11.58 5.22 -14.91
N ALA A 114 -11.39 4.02 -15.45
CA ALA A 114 -10.62 3.01 -14.75
C ALA A 114 -9.31 3.67 -14.33
N GLU A 115 -9.01 3.65 -13.02
CA GLU A 115 -7.75 4.21 -12.55
C GLU A 115 -6.62 3.58 -13.38
N PRO A 116 -5.67 4.39 -13.89
CA PRO A 116 -4.55 3.83 -14.62
C PRO A 116 -3.91 2.76 -13.73
N SER A 117 -3.70 1.57 -14.30
CA SER A 117 -3.02 0.50 -13.57
C SER A 117 -1.67 1.03 -13.07
N PRO A 118 -1.24 0.66 -11.85
CA PRO A 118 0.05 1.08 -11.33
C PRO A 118 1.17 0.78 -12.34
N PRO A 119 2.19 1.64 -12.45
CA PRO A 119 3.35 1.35 -13.29
C PRO A 119 3.93 -0.03 -13.01
N GLY A 120 4.43 -0.71 -14.05
CA GLY A 120 5.10 -2.01 -13.90
C GLY A 120 6.49 -1.89 -13.25
N ILE A 121 7.09 -3.04 -12.91
CA ILE A 121 8.47 -3.12 -12.44
C ILE A 121 9.43 -2.81 -13.62
N SER A 122 10.43 -1.96 -13.38
CA SER A 122 11.50 -1.70 -14.36
C SER A 122 12.45 -2.89 -14.53
N SER A 123 13.08 -2.98 -15.69
CA SER A 123 14.17 -3.93 -15.97
C SER A 123 15.57 -3.35 -15.74
N SER A 124 15.67 -2.12 -15.20
CA SER A 124 16.95 -1.47 -14.91
C SER A 124 17.81 -2.31 -13.95
N PRO A 125 19.14 -2.40 -14.16
CA PRO A 125 20.04 -3.11 -13.25
C PRO A 125 20.00 -2.58 -11.81
N LEU A 126 19.80 -1.27 -11.62
CA LEU A 126 19.55 -0.69 -10.31
C LEU A 126 18.07 -0.83 -9.97
N ARG A 127 17.72 -1.85 -9.21
CA ARG A 127 16.35 -2.13 -8.77
C ARG A 127 15.85 -1.06 -7.82
N PHE A 128 14.60 -0.63 -8.00
CA PHE A 128 13.90 0.20 -7.02
C PHE A 128 13.16 -0.67 -6.01
N GLY A 129 13.28 -0.34 -4.73
CA GLY A 129 12.54 -0.95 -3.65
C GLY A 129 11.96 0.06 -2.66
N VAL A 130 11.09 -0.42 -1.77
CA VAL A 130 10.47 0.45 -0.75
C VAL A 130 10.13 -0.32 0.53
N GLY A 131 10.21 0.36 1.67
CA GLY A 131 9.47 0.01 2.89
C GLY A 131 8.38 1.05 3.17
N THR A 132 7.20 0.60 3.61
CA THR A 132 6.08 1.49 3.99
C THR A 132 5.52 1.12 5.37
N PRO A 133 4.80 2.03 6.05
CA PRO A 133 4.27 1.79 7.40
C PRO A 133 3.37 0.55 7.52
N GLY A 134 2.49 0.32 6.54
CA GLY A 134 1.60 -0.83 6.52
C GLY A 134 2.27 -2.12 6.02
N GLY A 135 3.51 -2.04 5.56
CA GLY A 135 4.33 -3.18 5.16
C GLY A 135 3.80 -3.95 3.95
N PRO A 136 4.21 -5.23 3.80
CA PRO A 136 3.91 -6.05 2.62
C PRO A 136 2.45 -6.21 2.22
N LEU A 137 1.52 -6.08 3.17
CA LEU A 137 0.09 -6.27 2.93
C LEU A 137 -0.63 -4.96 2.57
N ALA A 138 0.05 -3.81 2.69
CA ALA A 138 -0.53 -2.50 2.41
C ALA A 138 -0.51 -2.18 0.92
N GLY A 139 -1.33 -2.90 0.14
CA GLY A 139 -1.39 -2.77 -1.31
C GLY A 139 -1.57 -1.32 -1.79
N SER A 140 -2.43 -0.54 -1.13
CA SER A 140 -2.65 0.87 -1.47
C SER A 140 -1.43 1.76 -1.25
N GLU A 141 -0.63 1.51 -0.21
CA GLU A 141 0.61 2.27 0.03
C GLU A 141 1.66 1.94 -1.04
N LEU A 142 1.77 0.66 -1.41
CA LEU A 142 2.68 0.20 -2.46
C LEU A 142 2.27 0.74 -3.85
N ASP A 143 0.97 0.81 -4.15
CA ASP A 143 0.46 1.39 -5.40
C ASP A 143 0.65 2.91 -5.45
N GLN A 144 0.52 3.58 -4.31
CA GLN A 144 0.85 5.00 -4.19
C GLN A 144 2.35 5.24 -4.45
N VAL A 145 3.23 4.43 -3.86
CA VAL A 145 4.67 4.50 -4.14
C VAL A 145 4.93 4.29 -5.62
N ALA A 146 4.30 3.28 -6.24
CA ALA A 146 4.48 3.02 -7.67
C ALA A 146 4.08 4.23 -8.54
N SER A 147 2.98 4.89 -8.17
CA SER A 147 2.51 6.12 -8.84
C SER A 147 3.47 7.29 -8.66
N LEU A 148 4.07 7.43 -7.47
CA LEU A 148 5.03 8.50 -7.15
C LEU A 148 6.39 8.27 -7.80
N ALA A 149 6.86 7.03 -7.88
CA ALA A 149 8.16 6.66 -8.42
C ALA A 149 8.16 6.47 -9.94
N GLY A 150 6.98 6.30 -10.55
CA GLY A 150 6.86 6.01 -11.99
C GLY A 150 7.17 4.56 -12.37
N GLU A 151 7.41 3.68 -11.39
CA GLU A 151 7.60 2.24 -11.54
C GLU A 151 7.15 1.51 -10.27
N ALA A 152 6.72 0.26 -10.36
CA ALA A 152 6.46 -0.56 -9.18
C ALA A 152 7.77 -0.97 -8.49
N PRO A 153 7.82 -0.94 -7.14
CA PRO A 153 8.96 -1.48 -6.40
C PRO A 153 9.16 -2.97 -6.68
N SER A 154 10.38 -3.35 -7.04
CA SER A 154 10.79 -4.74 -7.26
C SER A 154 11.37 -5.41 -6.00
N VAL A 155 11.68 -4.60 -4.98
CA VAL A 155 12.11 -5.06 -3.66
C VAL A 155 11.19 -4.45 -2.60
N ILE A 156 10.59 -5.27 -1.74
CA ILE A 156 9.74 -4.79 -0.65
C ILE A 156 10.42 -5.09 0.68
N LEU A 157 10.73 -4.04 1.43
CA LEU A 157 11.32 -4.11 2.75
C LEU A 157 10.24 -4.40 3.79
N SER A 158 10.52 -5.35 4.67
CA SER A 158 9.70 -5.63 5.84
C SER A 158 10.56 -6.03 7.03
N TYR A 159 9.96 -6.03 8.22
CA TYR A 159 10.62 -6.33 9.48
C TYR A 159 9.85 -7.40 10.24
N LYS A 160 10.59 -8.27 10.92
CA LYS A 160 10.07 -9.22 11.91
C LYS A 160 11.03 -9.36 13.09
N ASP A 161 10.48 -9.44 14.29
CA ASP A 161 11.24 -9.73 15.51
C ASP A 161 11.29 -11.24 15.80
N PHE A 162 11.97 -11.63 16.88
CA PHE A 162 12.13 -13.02 17.27
C PHE A 162 10.93 -13.63 18.00
N ASN A 163 9.83 -12.88 18.16
CA ASN A 163 8.56 -13.37 18.71
C ASN A 163 7.53 -13.67 17.63
N GLN A 164 7.86 -13.42 16.36
CA GLN A 164 6.95 -13.59 15.25
C GLN A 164 7.24 -14.88 14.46
N ALA A 165 6.17 -15.48 13.96
CA ALA A 165 6.23 -16.62 13.06
C ALA A 165 6.71 -16.21 11.65
N PRO A 166 7.20 -17.17 10.83
CA PRO A 166 7.60 -16.92 9.45
C PRO A 166 6.45 -16.29 8.64
N PRO A 167 6.65 -15.13 7.98
CA PRO A 167 5.54 -14.33 7.47
C PRO A 167 5.09 -14.77 6.07
N ILE A 168 4.74 -16.05 5.88
CA ILE A 168 4.43 -16.65 4.56
C ILE A 168 3.33 -15.88 3.80
N THR A 169 2.31 -15.37 4.50
CA THR A 169 1.26 -14.54 3.88
C THR A 169 1.81 -13.23 3.31
N GLU A 170 2.72 -12.57 4.01
CA GLU A 170 3.38 -11.35 3.55
C GLU A 170 4.30 -11.63 2.36
N LEU A 171 5.07 -12.72 2.42
CA LEU A 171 5.96 -13.13 1.33
C LEU A 171 5.16 -13.44 0.04
N ASN A 172 4.01 -14.11 0.17
CA ASN A 172 3.10 -14.35 -0.95
C ASN A 172 2.52 -13.05 -1.52
N ALA A 173 2.16 -12.08 -0.67
CA ALA A 173 1.66 -10.78 -1.12
C ALA A 173 2.72 -10.03 -1.95
N VAL A 174 3.97 -9.99 -1.48
CA VAL A 174 5.08 -9.39 -2.24
C VAL A 174 5.31 -10.12 -3.55
N ARG A 175 5.37 -11.45 -3.53
CA ARG A 175 5.55 -12.27 -4.74
C ARG A 175 4.43 -12.07 -5.75
N SER A 176 3.18 -11.90 -5.31
CA SER A 176 2.03 -11.65 -6.18
C SER A 176 2.15 -10.33 -6.97
N ARG A 177 2.97 -9.40 -6.49
CA ARG A 177 3.32 -8.13 -7.18
C ARG A 177 4.51 -8.28 -8.15
N GLY A 178 5.12 -9.45 -8.23
CA GLY A 178 6.35 -9.68 -9.00
C GLY A 178 7.61 -9.16 -8.30
N ALA A 179 7.51 -8.75 -7.03
CA ALA A 179 8.63 -8.24 -6.25
C ALA A 179 9.27 -9.34 -5.38
N THR A 180 10.46 -9.06 -4.85
CA THR A 180 11.16 -9.91 -3.87
C THR A 180 11.14 -9.24 -2.50
N THR A 181 10.92 -10.01 -1.43
CA THR A 181 10.99 -9.48 -0.06
C THR A 181 12.45 -9.33 0.39
N LEU A 182 12.78 -8.15 0.92
CA LEU A 182 13.92 -7.92 1.80
C LEU A 182 13.43 -7.93 3.25
N LEU A 183 13.60 -9.07 3.92
CA LEU A 183 13.08 -9.31 5.26
C LEU A 183 14.17 -9.03 6.29
N THR A 184 14.04 -7.91 7.00
CA THR A 184 14.85 -7.59 8.17
C THR A 184 14.40 -8.46 9.34
N TRP A 185 15.30 -9.28 9.86
CA TRP A 185 15.01 -10.22 10.94
C TRP A 185 15.78 -9.82 12.19
N GLU A 186 15.05 -9.32 13.18
CA GLU A 186 15.61 -8.60 14.30
C GLU A 186 15.64 -9.49 15.55
N PRO A 187 16.83 -9.83 16.09
CA PRO A 187 16.96 -10.69 17.26
C PRO A 187 16.61 -9.97 18.57
N TRP A 188 15.33 -9.66 18.76
CA TRP A 188 14.76 -9.06 19.97
C TRP A 188 13.25 -9.25 20.04
N ALA A 189 12.63 -8.76 21.11
CA ALA A 189 11.19 -8.56 21.19
C ALA A 189 10.84 -7.08 21.02
N TRP A 190 9.95 -6.77 20.09
CA TRP A 190 9.39 -5.43 19.93
C TRP A 190 8.71 -4.94 21.21
N GLY A 191 8.82 -3.63 21.47
CA GLY A 191 8.28 -2.99 22.67
C GLY A 191 9.12 -3.20 23.94
N GLY A 192 10.18 -4.02 23.90
CA GLY A 192 11.06 -4.29 25.05
C GLY A 192 12.22 -3.29 25.26
N GLY A 193 12.42 -2.33 24.35
CA GLY A 193 13.56 -1.41 24.40
C GLY A 193 14.91 -2.08 24.07
N SER A 194 16.03 -1.39 24.28
CA SER A 194 17.38 -1.91 23.97
C SER A 194 17.97 -2.80 25.07
N GLU A 195 17.46 -2.74 26.31
CA GLU A 195 17.90 -3.59 27.41
C GLU A 195 17.18 -4.95 27.37
N GLN A 196 17.71 -5.88 26.56
CA GLN A 196 17.11 -7.19 26.32
C GLN A 196 18.14 -8.33 26.41
N PRO A 197 18.68 -8.62 27.61
CA PRO A 197 19.73 -9.63 27.81
C PRO A 197 19.29 -11.07 27.47
N ALA A 198 17.99 -11.32 27.30
CA ALA A 198 17.47 -12.60 26.83
C ALA A 198 17.87 -12.90 25.37
N TYR A 199 18.16 -11.87 24.58
CA TYR A 199 18.48 -11.93 23.14
C TYR A 199 19.95 -11.62 22.84
N THR A 200 20.85 -11.77 23.81
CA THR A 200 22.29 -11.56 23.56
C THR A 200 22.82 -12.48 22.47
N LEU A 201 23.82 -11.98 21.75
CA LEU A 201 24.48 -12.71 20.66
C LEU A 201 25.11 -14.02 21.15
N LYS A 202 25.60 -14.06 22.39
CA LYS A 202 26.10 -15.29 23.03
C LYS A 202 25.02 -16.34 23.23
N ARG A 203 23.80 -15.96 23.60
CA ARG A 203 22.66 -16.90 23.74
C ARG A 203 22.22 -17.44 22.38
N ILE A 204 22.23 -16.58 21.36
CA ILE A 204 21.97 -17.00 19.98
C ILE A 204 23.01 -18.03 19.54
N SER A 205 24.31 -17.71 19.68
CA SER A 205 25.42 -18.60 19.32
C SER A 205 25.49 -19.88 20.17
N ALA A 206 24.96 -19.87 21.40
CA ALA A 206 24.87 -21.04 22.26
C ALA A 206 23.67 -21.96 21.91
N GLY A 207 22.88 -21.59 20.89
CA GLY A 207 21.77 -22.38 20.39
C GLY A 207 20.45 -22.23 21.15
N ASN A 208 20.32 -21.22 22.02
CA ASN A 208 19.08 -21.01 22.77
C ASN A 208 17.86 -20.71 21.88
N PHE A 209 18.09 -20.25 20.66
CA PHE A 209 17.05 -19.92 19.69
C PHE A 209 16.89 -20.96 18.58
N ASP A 210 17.68 -22.05 18.60
CA ASP A 210 17.69 -23.04 17.52
C ASP A 210 16.33 -23.65 17.17
N PRO A 211 15.44 -23.98 18.13
CA PRO A 211 14.10 -24.45 17.78
C PRO A 211 13.33 -23.44 16.91
N TYR A 212 13.39 -22.16 17.27
CA TYR A 212 12.76 -21.06 16.53
C TYR A 212 13.42 -20.87 15.15
N LEU A 213 14.75 -20.88 15.08
CA LEU A 213 15.48 -20.76 13.82
C LEU A 213 15.18 -21.92 12.87
N ARG A 214 15.05 -23.15 13.38
CA ARG A 214 14.66 -24.32 12.58
C ARG A 214 13.22 -24.26 12.09
N GLU A 215 12.30 -23.75 12.91
CA GLU A 215 10.92 -23.50 12.48
C GLU A 215 10.90 -22.54 11.30
N TRP A 216 11.65 -21.43 11.41
CA TRP A 216 11.80 -20.45 10.34
C TRP A 216 12.41 -21.03 9.07
N GLY A 217 13.57 -21.71 9.19
CA GLY A 217 14.21 -22.35 8.05
C GLY A 217 13.30 -23.36 7.36
N THR A 218 12.61 -24.22 8.12
CA THR A 218 11.69 -25.23 7.57
C THR A 218 10.53 -24.59 6.82
N ALA A 219 9.95 -23.51 7.37
CA ALA A 219 8.85 -22.79 6.72
C ALA A 219 9.29 -22.12 5.41
N LEU A 220 10.47 -21.47 5.40
CA LEU A 220 11.01 -20.83 4.21
C LEU A 220 11.42 -21.85 3.14
N ALA A 221 12.02 -22.99 3.54
CA ALA A 221 12.32 -24.10 2.65
C ALA A 221 11.06 -24.67 2.00
N SER A 222 10.01 -24.88 2.80
CA SER A 222 8.71 -25.37 2.32
C SER A 222 8.01 -24.37 1.40
N TRP A 223 8.18 -23.07 1.64
CA TRP A 223 7.66 -22.01 0.77
C TRP A 223 8.36 -21.97 -0.59
N GLY A 224 9.68 -22.24 -0.63
CA GLY A 224 10.39 -22.59 -1.86
C GLY A 224 10.57 -21.47 -2.89
N HIS A 225 10.41 -20.21 -2.48
CA HIS A 225 10.57 -19.03 -3.35
C HIS A 225 11.68 -18.09 -2.85
N PRO A 226 12.28 -17.26 -3.71
CA PRO A 226 13.35 -16.35 -3.30
C PRO A 226 12.93 -15.37 -2.21
N VAL A 227 13.77 -15.23 -1.18
CA VAL A 227 13.65 -14.20 -0.13
C VAL A 227 15.04 -13.71 0.26
N MET A 228 15.21 -12.40 0.41
CA MET A 228 16.41 -11.82 0.98
C MET A 228 16.25 -11.69 2.49
N LEU A 229 17.10 -12.34 3.28
CA LEU A 229 17.05 -12.32 4.74
C LEU A 229 18.19 -11.47 5.30
N ARG A 230 17.83 -10.45 6.08
CA ARG A 230 18.71 -9.41 6.60
C ARG A 230 18.72 -9.45 8.13
N PHE A 231 19.44 -10.43 8.66
CA PHE A 231 19.50 -10.72 10.09
C PHE A 231 20.32 -9.66 10.85
N GLY A 232 19.77 -9.11 11.94
CA GLY A 232 20.51 -8.23 12.85
C GLY A 232 21.16 -7.02 12.16
N HIS A 233 20.41 -6.31 11.31
CA HIS A 233 20.89 -5.13 10.59
C HIS A 233 21.46 -4.03 11.50
N GLU A 234 22.26 -3.14 10.92
CA GLU A 234 22.89 -1.97 11.55
C GLU A 234 23.71 -2.32 12.81
N MET A 235 24.29 -3.52 12.81
CA MET A 235 25.03 -4.07 13.95
C MET A 235 26.25 -3.23 14.38
N ASN A 236 26.74 -2.34 13.52
CA ASN A 236 27.82 -1.40 13.81
C ASN A 236 27.37 -0.12 14.53
N GLY A 237 26.07 0.08 14.68
CA GLY A 237 25.48 1.13 15.51
C GLY A 237 25.53 0.84 17.00
N ASN A 238 24.78 1.60 17.79
CA ASN A 238 24.66 1.40 19.25
C ASN A 238 23.22 1.44 19.78
N TRP A 239 22.23 1.45 18.88
CA TRP A 239 20.81 1.61 19.23
C TRP A 239 20.06 0.27 19.35
N TYR A 240 20.62 -0.82 18.82
CA TYR A 240 19.99 -2.14 18.85
C TYR A 240 20.54 -3.07 19.93
N PRO A 241 19.70 -3.97 20.50
CA PRO A 241 20.10 -4.88 21.55
C PRO A 241 21.14 -5.92 21.13
N TRP A 242 21.31 -6.13 19.82
CA TRP A 242 22.31 -7.03 19.22
C TRP A 242 23.60 -6.33 18.79
N ALA A 243 23.73 -5.01 19.01
CA ALA A 243 24.99 -4.33 18.78
C ALA A 243 26.04 -4.79 19.80
N GLU A 244 27.30 -4.89 19.36
CA GLU A 244 28.43 -5.13 20.27
C GLU A 244 28.59 -3.93 21.21
N GLY A 245 28.85 -4.20 22.49
CA GLY A 245 28.85 -3.21 23.57
C GLY A 245 27.48 -2.99 24.24
N ILE A 246 26.40 -3.52 23.68
CA ILE A 246 25.06 -3.49 24.28
C ILE A 246 24.72 -4.86 24.87
N ASN A 247 23.98 -4.91 25.99
CA ASN A 247 23.57 -6.15 26.68
C ASN A 247 24.72 -7.13 27.03
N GLY A 248 25.97 -6.67 27.07
CA GLY A 248 27.14 -7.52 27.29
C GLY A 248 27.60 -8.31 26.07
N ASN A 249 27.15 -7.94 24.87
CA ASN A 249 27.72 -8.44 23.62
C ASN A 249 29.16 -7.93 23.47
N GLU A 250 30.10 -8.83 23.24
CA GLU A 250 31.53 -8.54 23.12
C GLU A 250 31.99 -8.49 21.65
N PRO A 251 33.15 -7.88 21.36
CA PRO A 251 33.73 -7.88 20.02
C PRO A 251 33.84 -9.28 19.40
N GLY A 252 33.25 -9.47 18.23
CA GLY A 252 33.21 -10.74 17.49
C GLY A 252 31.98 -11.62 17.76
N ASP A 253 31.17 -11.29 18.78
CA ASP A 253 29.96 -12.04 19.08
C ASP A 253 28.94 -11.92 17.94
N PHE A 254 28.88 -10.78 17.24
CA PHE A 254 27.91 -10.62 16.14
C PHE A 254 28.23 -11.58 14.99
N ALA A 255 29.50 -11.63 14.58
CA ALA A 255 29.95 -12.53 13.53
C ALA A 255 29.75 -14.00 13.92
N ALA A 256 29.93 -14.36 15.20
CA ALA A 256 29.65 -15.71 15.70
C ALA A 256 28.15 -16.06 15.64
N ALA A 257 27.28 -15.14 16.09
CA ALA A 257 25.84 -15.34 16.07
C ALA A 257 25.29 -15.43 14.64
N TRP A 258 25.80 -14.60 13.73
CA TRP A 258 25.44 -14.67 12.31
C TRP A 258 25.73 -16.05 11.73
N ARG A 259 26.96 -16.55 11.91
CA ARG A 259 27.36 -17.88 11.39
C ARG A 259 26.47 -18.98 11.96
N HIS A 260 26.19 -18.92 13.26
CA HIS A 260 25.31 -19.88 13.92
C HIS A 260 23.89 -19.86 13.35
N VAL A 261 23.28 -18.68 13.20
CA VAL A 261 21.94 -18.52 12.60
C VAL A 261 21.91 -19.06 11.17
N HIS A 262 22.91 -18.70 10.37
CA HIS A 262 23.05 -19.21 9.01
C HIS A 262 23.10 -20.74 8.99
N ASP A 263 23.98 -21.36 9.79
CA ASP A 263 24.18 -22.80 9.78
C ASP A 263 22.91 -23.56 10.23
N VAL A 264 22.22 -23.07 11.25
CA VAL A 264 20.96 -23.67 11.73
C VAL A 264 19.86 -23.60 10.65
N VAL A 265 19.71 -22.45 9.99
CA VAL A 265 18.71 -22.26 8.93
C VAL A 265 19.08 -23.06 7.69
N ALA A 266 20.34 -23.03 7.24
CA ALA A 266 20.83 -23.77 6.08
C ALA A 266 20.63 -25.29 6.27
N ALA A 267 20.83 -25.81 7.49
CA ALA A 267 20.61 -27.22 7.81
C ALA A 267 19.14 -27.69 7.64
N THR A 268 18.17 -26.78 7.53
CA THR A 268 16.77 -27.12 7.22
C THR A 268 16.50 -27.34 5.73
N GLY A 269 17.48 -27.08 4.86
CA GLY A 269 17.33 -27.17 3.40
C GLY A 269 16.76 -25.90 2.75
N ALA A 270 16.73 -24.78 3.46
CA ALA A 270 16.27 -23.48 2.95
C ALA A 270 17.27 -22.84 1.95
N THR A 271 17.42 -23.45 0.78
CA THR A 271 18.36 -22.97 -0.28
C THR A 271 17.84 -21.79 -1.09
N ASN A 272 16.65 -21.30 -0.77
CA ASN A 272 15.95 -20.19 -1.43
C ASN A 272 16.20 -18.82 -0.76
N ILE A 273 17.03 -18.78 0.28
CA ILE A 273 17.37 -17.58 1.04
C ILE A 273 18.64 -16.94 0.46
N THR A 274 18.60 -15.63 0.24
CA THR A 274 19.78 -14.78 0.01
C THR A 274 20.13 -14.10 1.32
N TRP A 275 21.31 -14.37 1.88
CA TRP A 275 21.78 -13.77 3.13
C TRP A 275 22.39 -12.39 2.90
N VAL A 276 21.74 -11.35 3.43
CA VAL A 276 22.11 -9.94 3.23
C VAL A 276 22.76 -9.36 4.48
N TRP A 277 24.08 -9.21 4.48
CA TRP A 277 24.82 -8.61 5.61
C TRP A 277 24.80 -7.08 5.51
N ASN A 278 24.23 -6.42 6.51
CA ASN A 278 23.82 -5.02 6.42
C ASN A 278 24.27 -4.18 7.63
N PRO A 279 25.42 -3.51 7.57
CA PRO A 279 25.75 -2.41 8.47
C PRO A 279 25.01 -1.11 8.11
N ASN A 280 24.93 -0.20 9.07
CA ASN A 280 24.70 1.23 8.82
C ASN A 280 25.97 1.80 8.15
N VAL A 281 25.84 2.87 7.37
CA VAL A 281 26.99 3.65 6.88
C VAL A 281 27.98 3.91 8.03
N PRO A 282 29.28 3.57 7.88
CA PRO A 282 30.20 3.78 8.98
C PRO A 282 30.33 5.26 9.36
N TYR A 283 30.44 5.53 10.65
CA TYR A 283 30.55 6.88 11.19
C TYR A 283 31.57 6.92 12.33
N TRP A 284 31.94 8.12 12.77
CA TRP A 284 32.87 8.26 13.89
C TRP A 284 32.32 7.60 15.16
N GLY A 285 33.00 6.55 15.62
CA GLY A 285 32.59 5.79 16.81
C GLY A 285 31.70 4.57 16.54
N SER A 286 31.33 4.30 15.28
CA SER A 286 30.69 3.02 14.93
C SER A 286 31.67 1.85 15.09
N THR A 287 31.17 0.67 15.42
CA THR A 287 31.99 -0.55 15.50
C THR A 287 32.63 -0.84 14.13
N PRO A 288 33.95 -1.10 14.06
CA PRO A 288 34.61 -1.44 12.80
C PRO A 288 34.01 -2.69 12.14
N LEU A 289 33.82 -2.61 10.82
CA LEU A 289 33.13 -3.64 10.05
C LEU A 289 33.89 -4.98 9.99
N ASP A 290 35.23 -4.98 10.05
CA ASP A 290 36.05 -6.20 10.00
C ASP A 290 35.69 -7.21 11.11
N GLY A 291 35.37 -6.72 12.31
CA GLY A 291 35.00 -7.59 13.45
C GLY A 291 33.58 -8.16 13.34
N LEU A 292 32.72 -7.51 12.56
CA LEU A 292 31.31 -7.84 12.41
C LEU A 292 31.04 -8.72 11.17
N TYR A 293 31.97 -8.73 10.20
CA TYR A 293 31.81 -9.49 8.96
C TYR A 293 31.95 -11.01 9.21
N PRO A 294 30.93 -11.82 8.92
CA PRO A 294 30.93 -13.25 9.26
C PRO A 294 31.79 -14.11 8.33
N GLY A 295 32.25 -13.55 7.21
CA GLY A 295 33.01 -14.22 6.16
C GLY A 295 32.19 -14.48 4.90
N SER A 296 32.87 -14.57 3.75
CA SER A 296 32.24 -14.64 2.41
C SER A 296 31.41 -15.89 2.14
N ALA A 297 31.61 -16.96 2.93
CA ALA A 297 30.84 -18.20 2.87
C ALA A 297 29.45 -18.09 3.50
N TYR A 298 29.20 -17.03 4.29
CA TYR A 298 27.97 -16.82 5.07
C TYR A 298 27.11 -15.65 4.56
N VAL A 299 27.51 -15.05 3.44
CA VAL A 299 26.92 -13.81 2.91
C VAL A 299 26.79 -13.95 1.39
N ASP A 300 25.57 -13.75 0.89
CA ASP A 300 25.29 -13.76 -0.55
C ASP A 300 25.32 -12.35 -1.14
N ALA A 301 24.85 -11.36 -0.38
CA ALA A 301 24.87 -9.95 -0.73
C ALA A 301 25.23 -9.09 0.49
N VAL A 302 25.78 -7.91 0.25
CA VAL A 302 26.08 -6.91 1.28
C VAL A 302 25.20 -5.69 1.08
N ALA A 303 24.94 -4.95 2.15
CA ALA A 303 24.08 -3.78 2.06
C ALA A 303 24.50 -2.66 3.01
N LEU A 304 24.02 -1.45 2.74
CA LEU A 304 24.11 -0.31 3.65
C LEU A 304 22.74 0.29 3.92
N ASP A 305 22.56 0.71 5.16
CA ASP A 305 21.54 1.68 5.55
C ASP A 305 22.18 3.04 5.75
N GLY A 306 21.53 4.10 5.26
CA GLY A 306 22.08 5.44 5.39
C GLY A 306 21.06 6.52 5.04
N TYR A 307 21.03 7.58 5.84
CA TYR A 307 20.04 8.64 5.74
C TYR A 307 20.71 10.02 5.68
N ASN A 308 20.26 10.86 4.75
CA ASN A 308 20.59 12.28 4.82
C ASN A 308 19.64 12.98 5.80
N TRP A 309 20.07 13.07 7.06
CA TRP A 309 19.33 13.75 8.13
C TRP A 309 19.23 15.26 7.94
N GLY A 310 20.04 15.87 7.05
CA GLY A 310 20.00 17.30 6.84
C GLY A 310 20.20 18.06 8.14
N THR A 311 19.43 19.12 8.37
CA THR A 311 19.39 19.84 9.66
C THR A 311 18.13 19.50 10.47
N SER A 312 17.56 18.30 10.29
CA SER A 312 16.37 17.86 11.04
C SER A 312 16.67 17.46 12.48
N ALA A 313 17.92 17.11 12.79
CA ALA A 313 18.40 16.84 14.14
C ALA A 313 19.54 17.79 14.53
N ALA A 314 19.66 18.07 15.82
CA ALA A 314 20.67 19.00 16.33
C ALA A 314 22.12 18.54 16.10
N TRP A 315 22.33 17.23 15.93
CA TRP A 315 23.63 16.59 15.70
C TRP A 315 23.92 16.35 14.22
N SER A 316 22.98 16.64 13.32
CA SER A 316 23.11 16.31 11.89
C SER A 316 23.40 17.54 11.03
N SER A 317 23.93 17.29 9.84
CA SER A 317 24.07 18.29 8.78
C SER A 317 23.72 17.66 7.42
N TRP A 318 23.51 18.51 6.41
CA TRP A 318 23.25 18.06 5.05
C TRP A 318 24.47 17.35 4.48
N VAL A 319 24.25 16.16 3.90
CA VAL A 319 25.31 15.33 3.31
C VAL A 319 24.90 14.84 1.93
N SER A 320 25.82 14.91 0.95
CA SER A 320 25.56 14.38 -0.39
C SER A 320 25.57 12.84 -0.40
N PRO A 321 24.94 12.18 -1.40
CA PRO A 321 24.96 10.71 -1.48
C PRO A 321 26.36 10.10 -1.55
N SER A 322 27.29 10.74 -2.27
CA SER A 322 28.68 10.25 -2.36
C SER A 322 29.44 10.37 -1.04
N GLU A 323 29.20 11.43 -0.28
CA GLU A 323 29.77 11.57 1.07
C GLU A 323 29.15 10.58 2.06
N LEU A 324 27.83 10.36 1.96
CA LEU A 324 27.10 9.45 2.85
C LEU A 324 27.50 7.99 2.64
N PHE A 325 27.54 7.52 1.39
CA PHE A 325 27.73 6.11 1.07
C PHE A 325 29.16 5.76 0.64
N GLY A 326 29.96 6.72 0.18
CA GLY A 326 31.25 6.46 -0.47
C GLY A 326 32.21 5.60 0.36
N TYR A 327 32.39 5.96 1.64
CA TYR A 327 33.26 5.20 2.53
C TYR A 327 32.70 3.79 2.80
N GLY A 328 31.41 3.69 3.14
CA GLY A 328 30.77 2.39 3.39
C GLY A 328 30.85 1.45 2.19
N LEU A 329 30.56 1.94 0.98
CA LEU A 329 30.62 1.13 -0.25
C LEU A 329 32.04 0.66 -0.56
N ALA A 330 33.07 1.46 -0.25
CA ALA A 330 34.45 1.05 -0.37
C ALA A 330 34.82 -0.06 0.63
N GLU A 331 34.35 0.05 1.88
CA GLU A 331 34.54 -0.98 2.89
C GLU A 331 33.83 -2.30 2.52
N LEU A 332 32.59 -2.23 2.01
CA LEU A 332 31.89 -3.41 1.49
C LEU A 332 32.65 -4.07 0.34
N SER A 333 33.18 -3.27 -0.59
CA SER A 333 33.98 -3.79 -1.71
C SER A 333 35.26 -4.49 -1.24
N ARG A 334 35.87 -4.00 -0.16
CA ARG A 334 37.08 -4.58 0.45
C ARG A 334 36.78 -5.88 1.20
N LEU A 335 35.71 -5.92 1.99
CA LEU A 335 35.36 -7.05 2.85
C LEU A 335 34.71 -8.20 2.06
N ALA A 336 33.90 -7.86 1.07
CA ALA A 336 33.06 -8.79 0.33
C ALA A 336 33.23 -8.62 -1.19
N PRO A 337 34.46 -8.75 -1.73
CA PRO A 337 34.71 -8.49 -3.14
C PRO A 337 33.87 -9.40 -4.04
N GLY A 338 33.25 -8.80 -5.06
CA GLY A 338 32.42 -9.51 -6.05
C GLY A 338 31.02 -9.90 -5.56
N LYS A 339 30.64 -9.53 -4.33
CA LYS A 339 29.26 -9.68 -3.85
C LYS A 339 28.40 -8.53 -4.37
N GLU A 340 27.13 -8.82 -4.60
CA GLU A 340 26.11 -7.83 -4.90
C GLU A 340 25.95 -6.84 -3.73
N VAL A 341 25.74 -5.56 -4.05
CA VAL A 341 25.56 -4.49 -3.07
C VAL A 341 24.16 -3.88 -3.16
N LEU A 342 23.49 -3.73 -2.02
CA LEU A 342 22.23 -3.01 -1.89
C LEU A 342 22.41 -1.74 -1.06
N VAL A 343 21.67 -0.68 -1.39
CA VAL A 343 21.27 0.32 -0.40
C VAL A 343 19.91 -0.13 0.13
N ALA A 344 19.92 -0.81 1.27
CA ALA A 344 18.76 -1.54 1.79
C ALA A 344 17.78 -0.65 2.55
N GLU A 345 18.26 0.48 3.05
CA GLU A 345 17.43 1.59 3.51
C GLU A 345 18.09 2.93 3.23
N THR A 346 17.33 3.83 2.62
CA THR A 346 17.73 5.22 2.56
C THR A 346 16.55 6.16 2.40
N ALA A 347 16.77 7.40 2.83
CA ALA A 347 15.95 8.54 2.50
C ALA A 347 16.73 9.84 2.79
N SER A 348 16.15 10.96 2.40
CA SER A 348 16.65 12.29 2.74
C SER A 348 15.57 13.12 3.44
N ALA A 349 15.99 13.95 4.39
CA ALA A 349 15.17 15.01 4.96
C ALA A 349 14.99 16.14 3.94
N GLU A 350 14.02 17.01 4.19
CA GLU A 350 13.84 18.28 3.43
C GLU A 350 14.70 19.41 4.02
N GLN A 351 15.04 19.34 5.31
CA GLN A 351 15.74 20.43 6.00
C GLN A 351 17.23 20.41 5.70
N GLY A 352 17.82 21.57 5.40
CA GLY A 352 19.27 21.74 5.24
C GLY A 352 19.79 21.73 3.80
N GLY A 353 18.93 21.47 2.82
CA GLY A 353 19.28 21.46 1.39
C GLY A 353 18.08 21.11 0.50
N SER A 354 18.34 20.68 -0.74
CA SER A 354 17.31 20.32 -1.72
C SER A 354 17.15 18.81 -1.80
N LYS A 355 16.05 18.26 -1.24
CA LYS A 355 15.76 16.82 -1.32
C LYS A 355 15.58 16.35 -2.76
N ALA A 356 15.00 17.18 -3.62
CA ALA A 356 14.84 16.89 -5.03
C ALA A 356 16.20 16.68 -5.74
N ASP A 357 17.17 17.57 -5.50
CA ASP A 357 18.52 17.42 -6.07
C ASP A 357 19.24 16.22 -5.46
N TRP A 358 19.03 15.98 -4.17
CA TRP A 358 19.59 14.81 -3.48
C TRP A 358 19.07 13.49 -4.04
N ASN A 359 17.76 13.37 -4.30
CA ASN A 359 17.16 12.19 -4.92
C ASN A 359 17.76 11.93 -6.30
N THR A 360 17.92 12.99 -7.11
CA THR A 360 18.52 12.91 -8.44
C THR A 360 19.98 12.46 -8.36
N ALA A 361 20.74 13.05 -7.43
CA ALA A 361 22.14 12.70 -7.21
C ALA A 361 22.32 11.28 -6.69
N LEU A 362 21.42 10.79 -5.81
CA LEU A 362 21.48 9.44 -5.24
C LEU A 362 21.35 8.41 -6.36
N ILE A 363 20.28 8.49 -7.16
CA ILE A 363 20.03 7.52 -8.21
C ILE A 363 21.16 7.54 -9.24
N SER A 364 21.62 8.73 -9.63
CA SER A 364 22.76 8.86 -10.56
C SER A 364 24.05 8.25 -10.01
N TYR A 365 24.34 8.50 -8.72
CA TYR A 365 25.53 7.97 -8.05
C TYR A 365 25.51 6.44 -7.94
N LEU A 366 24.37 5.86 -7.55
CA LEU A 366 24.22 4.42 -7.43
C LEU A 366 24.17 3.73 -8.80
N ALA A 367 23.51 4.31 -9.80
CA ALA A 367 23.41 3.73 -11.14
C ALA A 367 24.76 3.71 -11.89
N ALA A 368 25.69 4.59 -11.52
CA ALA A 368 27.06 4.58 -12.05
C ALA A 368 27.91 3.40 -11.54
N ARG A 369 27.38 2.59 -10.61
CA ARG A 369 28.08 1.49 -9.95
C ARG A 369 27.45 0.15 -10.33
N ALA A 370 28.18 -0.68 -11.07
CA ALA A 370 27.69 -1.99 -11.52
C ALA A 370 27.53 -3.01 -10.38
N ASP A 371 28.22 -2.81 -9.25
CA ASP A 371 28.10 -3.62 -8.04
C ASP A 371 26.84 -3.30 -7.22
N VAL A 372 26.24 -2.11 -7.40
CA VAL A 372 25.03 -1.70 -6.69
C VAL A 372 23.79 -2.03 -7.52
N THR A 373 22.95 -2.93 -7.01
CA THR A 373 21.84 -3.53 -7.77
C THR A 373 20.47 -3.21 -7.20
N ALA A 374 20.39 -2.60 -6.02
CA ALA A 374 19.12 -2.14 -5.46
C ALA A 374 19.29 -0.88 -4.61
N VAL A 375 18.30 0.00 -4.70
CA VAL A 375 18.07 1.10 -3.76
C VAL A 375 16.66 0.99 -3.20
N VAL A 376 16.56 0.90 -1.88
CA VAL A 376 15.31 0.67 -1.17
C VAL A 376 14.97 1.91 -0.35
N TRP A 377 13.89 2.58 -0.75
CA TRP A 377 13.47 3.83 -0.11
C TRP A 377 12.71 3.55 1.19
N PHE A 378 13.07 4.24 2.27
CA PHE A 378 12.34 4.20 3.53
C PHE A 378 11.21 5.24 3.51
N ASN A 379 10.01 4.84 3.05
CA ASN A 379 8.88 5.75 2.83
C ASN A 379 8.02 5.95 4.10
N PHE A 380 8.60 6.53 5.14
CA PHE A 380 7.96 6.73 6.44
C PHE A 380 7.95 8.21 6.86
N ASN A 381 6.95 8.61 7.64
CA ASN A 381 7.02 9.86 8.41
C ASN A 381 7.29 9.48 9.86
N LYS A 382 8.54 9.64 10.31
CA LYS A 382 9.02 9.08 11.58
C LYS A 382 9.86 10.12 12.34
N GLU A 383 11.18 9.95 12.44
CA GLU A 383 12.06 10.91 13.11
C GLU A 383 12.07 12.25 12.37
N THR A 384 11.96 12.19 11.03
CA THR A 384 11.57 13.29 10.16
C THR A 384 10.73 12.72 9.00
N ASP A 385 10.31 13.58 8.07
CA ASP A 385 9.51 13.15 6.91
C ASP A 385 10.40 12.56 5.81
N TRP A 386 10.63 11.26 5.87
CA TRP A 386 11.43 10.49 4.91
C TRP A 386 10.68 10.19 3.60
N ARG A 387 9.36 10.40 3.57
CA ARG A 387 8.51 9.98 2.46
C ARG A 387 8.94 10.58 1.13
N ILE A 388 8.72 9.83 0.05
CA ILE A 388 8.96 10.28 -1.34
C ILE A 388 8.18 11.56 -1.62
N ASN A 389 6.94 11.63 -1.12
CA ASN A 389 6.01 12.76 -1.28
C ASN A 389 6.04 13.75 -0.11
N SER A 390 7.14 13.88 0.63
CA SER A 390 7.34 15.01 1.56
C SER A 390 7.20 16.37 0.87
N SER A 391 7.52 16.42 -0.44
CA SER A 391 7.21 17.53 -1.34
C SER A 391 6.94 17.01 -2.76
N THR A 392 6.21 17.80 -3.57
CA THR A 392 5.98 17.49 -4.99
C THR A 392 7.30 17.42 -5.78
N SER A 393 8.26 18.30 -5.46
CA SER A 393 9.58 18.30 -6.10
C SER A 393 10.41 17.06 -5.75
N SER A 394 10.35 16.57 -4.50
CA SER A 394 10.99 15.32 -4.11
C SER A 394 10.47 14.13 -4.93
N ALA A 395 9.15 13.99 -5.03
CA ALA A 395 8.53 12.90 -5.79
C ALA A 395 8.86 12.98 -7.29
N ALA A 396 8.70 14.16 -7.90
CA ALA A 396 8.99 14.36 -9.31
C ALA A 396 10.46 14.09 -9.66
N ALA A 397 11.39 14.50 -8.80
CA ALA A 397 12.82 14.27 -9.00
C ALA A 397 13.19 12.80 -8.87
N LEU A 398 12.65 12.09 -7.88
CA LEU A 398 12.88 10.65 -7.74
C LEU A 398 12.36 9.90 -8.96
N ALA A 399 11.12 10.17 -9.39
CA ALA A 399 10.54 9.54 -10.58
C ALA A 399 11.37 9.78 -11.85
N SER A 400 11.80 11.03 -12.05
CA SER A 400 12.60 11.40 -13.22
C SER A 400 13.98 10.72 -13.21
N ALA A 401 14.62 10.67 -12.04
CA ALA A 401 15.93 10.03 -11.89
C ALA A 401 15.84 8.50 -12.05
N LEU A 402 14.78 7.89 -11.51
CA LEU A 402 14.48 6.48 -11.73
C LEU A 402 14.24 6.19 -13.22
N ALA A 403 13.45 7.00 -13.92
CA ALA A 403 13.23 6.79 -15.36
C ALA A 403 14.49 6.95 -16.23
N ALA A 404 15.48 7.72 -15.77
CA ALA A 404 16.69 8.06 -16.53
C ALA A 404 17.88 7.08 -16.32
N ARG A 405 17.83 6.25 -15.28
CA ARG A 405 18.89 5.30 -14.93
C ARG A 405 18.86 4.05 -15.82
#